data_AF-A0A7S2IXL3-F1
#
_entry.id   AF-A0A7S2IXL3-F1
#
_cell.length_a   1.000
_cell.length_b   1.000
_cell.length_c   1.000
_cell.angle_alpha   90.00
_cell.angle_beta   90.00
_cell.angle_gamma   90.00
#
_symmetry.space_group_name_H-M   'P 1'
#
loop_
_entity.id
_entity.type
_entity.pdbx_description
1 polymer ?
#
loop_
_entity_poly.entity_id
_entity_poly.type
_entity_poly.pdbx_seq_one_letter_code
_entity_poly.pdbx_strand_id
1 'polypeptide(L)'
;AASEEAGKALASAEDALAAATAGRAAFATELSEVDGRKAKLGSVRDEVFVPMKDGSIEPATANKAVAAIEAVGKDFSFDGTLLRALSSAGKKALADRSGFDVVVMEQVAAEFARCERALDEQLANAVPAKAEHEAKVQAAGDEVEGAKSKERGCAAALDAAKAEQKEA
;
A
#
# COMPACT_ATOMS: atom_id res chain seq x y z
N ALA A 1 12.17 17.69 -41.00
CA ALA A 1 11.05 16.74 -40.94
C ALA A 1 11.44 15.48 -40.15
N ALA A 2 12.14 14.51 -40.72
CA ALA A 2 12.43 13.22 -40.05
C ALA A 2 13.19 13.33 -38.71
N SER A 3 14.25 14.15 -38.64
CA SER A 3 14.99 14.35 -37.38
C SER A 3 14.18 15.09 -36.30
N GLU A 4 13.26 15.96 -36.70
CA GLU A 4 12.40 16.71 -35.76
C GLU A 4 11.27 15.82 -35.23
N GLU A 5 10.72 14.95 -36.09
CA GLU A 5 9.73 13.95 -35.72
C GLU A 5 10.31 12.89 -34.78
N ALA A 6 11.55 12.45 -35.02
CA ALA A 6 12.26 11.55 -34.11
C ALA A 6 12.52 12.19 -32.73
N GLY A 7 12.87 13.48 -32.68
CA GLY A 7 13.01 14.21 -31.40
C GLY A 7 11.69 14.36 -30.66
N LYS A 8 10.57 14.63 -31.35
CA LYS A 8 9.22 14.66 -30.74
C LYS A 8 8.81 13.29 -30.20
N ALA A 9 9.11 12.22 -30.95
CA ALA A 9 8.83 10.86 -30.50
C ALA A 9 9.64 10.49 -29.25
N LEU A 10 10.91 10.91 -29.18
CA LEU A 10 11.73 10.72 -27.98
C LEU A 10 11.16 11.46 -26.77
N ALA A 11 10.84 12.74 -26.92
CA ALA A 11 10.24 13.51 -25.83
C ALA A 11 8.94 12.88 -25.32
N SER A 12 8.06 12.43 -26.23
CA SER A 12 6.82 11.74 -25.88
C SER A 12 7.07 10.41 -25.15
N ALA A 13 8.09 9.64 -25.55
CA ALA A 13 8.44 8.39 -24.89
C ALA A 13 9.01 8.64 -23.48
N GLU A 14 9.83 9.68 -23.31
CA GLU A 14 10.37 10.07 -22.00
C GLU A 14 9.27 10.55 -21.05
N ASP A 15 8.30 11.32 -21.54
CA ASP A 15 7.11 11.70 -20.78
C ASP A 15 6.27 10.49 -20.36
N ALA A 16 6.08 9.52 -21.27
CA ALA A 16 5.36 8.28 -20.97
C ALA A 16 6.08 7.45 -19.88
N LEU A 17 7.40 7.35 -19.94
CA LEU A 17 8.22 6.69 -18.92
C LEU A 17 8.13 7.41 -17.57
N ALA A 18 8.19 8.75 -17.56
CA ALA A 18 8.04 9.55 -16.36
C ALA A 18 6.65 9.32 -15.72
N ALA A 19 5.58 9.31 -16.51
CA ALA A 19 4.23 9.02 -16.03
C ALA A 19 4.10 7.58 -15.49
N ALA A 20 4.66 6.59 -16.17
CA ALA A 20 4.62 5.19 -15.74
C ALA A 20 5.36 4.98 -14.41
N THR A 21 6.55 5.57 -14.27
CA THR A 21 7.34 5.48 -13.03
C THR A 21 6.66 6.20 -11.86
N ALA A 22 6.06 7.37 -12.09
CA ALA A 22 5.27 8.07 -11.08
C ALA A 22 4.05 7.24 -10.64
N GLY A 23 3.34 6.62 -11.58
CA GLY A 23 2.22 5.73 -11.28
C GLY A 23 2.63 4.52 -10.44
N ARG A 24 3.75 3.87 -10.76
CA ARG A 24 4.31 2.76 -9.96
C ARG A 24 4.69 3.21 -8.55
N ALA A 25 5.27 4.40 -8.40
CA ALA A 25 5.67 4.93 -7.10
C ALA A 25 4.47 5.30 -6.21
N ALA A 26 3.43 5.92 -6.79
CA ALA A 26 2.18 6.20 -6.08
C ALA A 26 1.53 4.91 -5.59
N PHE A 27 1.41 3.90 -6.46
CA PHE A 27 0.88 2.59 -6.11
C PHE A 27 1.70 1.88 -5.03
N ALA A 28 3.03 1.96 -5.08
CA ALA A 28 3.89 1.41 -4.03
C ALA A 28 3.68 2.09 -2.67
N THR A 29 3.41 3.40 -2.67
CA THR A 29 3.07 4.15 -1.45
C THR A 29 1.76 3.66 -0.86
N GLU A 30 0.71 3.53 -1.68
CA GLU A 30 -0.60 3.00 -1.25
C GLU A 30 -0.47 1.59 -0.64
N LEU A 31 0.31 0.70 -1.25
CA LEU A 31 0.55 -0.63 -0.68
C LEU A 31 1.29 -0.60 0.65
N SER A 32 2.30 0.26 0.76
CA SER A 32 3.03 0.43 2.03
C SER A 32 2.12 0.95 3.14
N GLU A 33 1.13 1.78 2.83
CA GLU A 33 0.13 2.25 3.79
C GLU A 33 -0.79 1.10 4.24
N VAL A 34 -1.24 0.25 3.32
CA VAL A 34 -2.05 -0.93 3.64
C VAL A 34 -1.27 -1.92 4.52
N ASP A 35 -0.01 -2.21 4.17
CA ASP A 35 0.89 -3.05 4.98
C ASP A 35 1.13 -2.45 6.37
N GLY A 36 1.37 -1.14 6.45
CA GLY A 36 1.55 -0.42 7.73
C GLY A 36 0.30 -0.49 8.61
N ARG A 37 -0.90 -0.35 8.03
CA ARG A 37 -2.17 -0.52 8.74
C ARG A 37 -2.33 -1.96 9.25
N LYS A 38 -2.02 -2.96 8.43
CA LYS A 38 -2.07 -4.37 8.83
C LYS A 38 -1.10 -4.67 9.97
N ALA A 39 0.14 -4.19 9.90
CA ALA A 39 1.12 -4.34 10.97
C ALA A 39 0.64 -3.70 12.28
N LYS A 40 0.13 -2.46 12.22
CA LYS A 40 -0.42 -1.77 13.40
C LYS A 40 -1.59 -2.54 14.04
N LEU A 41 -2.52 -3.04 13.23
CA LEU A 41 -3.67 -3.83 13.69
C LEU A 41 -3.21 -5.12 14.36
N GLY A 42 -2.31 -5.87 13.71
CA GLY A 42 -1.75 -7.12 14.20
C GLY A 42 -0.96 -6.95 15.50
N SER A 43 -0.10 -5.94 15.61
CA SER A 43 0.63 -5.65 16.85
C SER A 43 -0.31 -5.35 18.02
N VAL A 44 -1.35 -4.53 17.83
CA VAL A 44 -2.31 -4.28 18.92
C VAL A 44 -3.13 -5.53 19.25
N ARG A 45 -3.47 -6.36 18.25
CA ARG A 45 -4.12 -7.65 18.50
C ARG A 45 -3.24 -8.54 19.38
N ASP A 46 -1.99 -8.78 18.97
CA ASP A 46 -1.12 -9.80 19.56
C ASP A 46 -0.48 -9.34 20.87
N GLU A 47 -0.06 -8.08 20.95
CA GLU A 47 0.70 -7.56 22.10
C GLU A 47 -0.21 -7.00 23.20
N VAL A 48 -1.47 -6.65 22.86
CA VAL A 48 -2.38 -5.97 23.80
C VAL A 48 -3.67 -6.75 24.00
N PHE A 49 -4.41 -7.02 22.92
CA PHE A 49 -5.74 -7.59 23.02
C PHE A 49 -5.74 -9.07 23.42
N VAL A 50 -4.89 -9.90 22.82
CA VAL A 50 -4.79 -11.33 23.17
C VAL A 50 -4.41 -11.51 24.65
N PRO A 51 -3.35 -10.86 25.18
CA PRO A 51 -3.05 -10.90 26.61
C PRO A 51 -4.22 -10.43 27.48
N MET A 52 -4.94 -9.38 27.05
CA MET A 52 -6.09 -8.88 27.79
C MET A 52 -7.21 -9.93 27.83
N LYS A 53 -7.51 -10.52 26.68
CA LYS A 53 -8.54 -11.56 26.55
C LYS A 53 -8.20 -12.77 27.42
N ASP A 54 -6.95 -13.20 27.42
CA ASP A 54 -6.47 -14.37 28.15
C ASP A 54 -6.20 -14.08 29.64
N GLY A 55 -6.33 -12.83 30.07
CA GLY A 55 -6.14 -12.43 31.46
C GLY A 55 -4.68 -12.38 31.91
N SER A 56 -3.74 -12.32 30.96
CA SER A 56 -2.30 -12.28 31.22
C SER A 56 -1.70 -10.87 31.20
N ILE A 57 -2.53 -9.82 31.12
CA ILE A 57 -2.06 -8.44 31.29
C ILE A 57 -1.87 -8.09 32.76
N GLU A 58 -0.86 -7.27 33.04
CA GLU A 58 -0.67 -6.65 34.33
C GLU A 58 -1.88 -5.75 34.67
N PRO A 59 -2.52 -5.89 35.86
CA PRO A 59 -3.69 -5.09 36.21
C PRO A 59 -3.45 -3.57 36.13
N ALA A 60 -2.23 -3.12 36.45
CA ALA A 60 -1.84 -1.72 36.36
C ALA A 60 -1.83 -1.16 34.92
N THR A 61 -1.72 -2.02 33.90
CA THR A 61 -1.68 -1.61 32.49
C THR A 61 -3.04 -1.75 31.78
N ALA A 62 -4.05 -2.34 32.42
CA ALA A 62 -5.36 -2.60 31.82
C ALA A 62 -6.03 -1.37 31.21
N ASN A 63 -5.97 -0.21 31.88
CA ASN A 63 -6.50 1.04 31.32
C ASN A 63 -5.77 1.48 30.05
N LYS A 64 -4.44 1.32 30.00
CA LYS A 64 -3.64 1.66 28.81
C LYS A 64 -3.92 0.70 27.67
N ALA A 65 -4.06 -0.59 27.98
CA ALA A 65 -4.38 -1.63 27.02
C ALA A 65 -5.76 -1.38 26.38
N VAL A 66 -6.78 -1.06 27.19
CA VAL A 66 -8.12 -0.68 26.69
C VAL A 66 -8.02 0.54 25.78
N ALA A 67 -7.30 1.59 26.18
CA ALA A 67 -7.15 2.80 25.37
C ALA A 67 -6.47 2.53 24.02
N ALA A 68 -5.47 1.64 23.99
CA ALA A 68 -4.80 1.24 22.75
C ALA A 68 -5.75 0.49 21.80
N ILE A 69 -6.56 -0.44 22.33
CA ILE A 69 -7.56 -1.17 21.54
C ILE A 69 -8.67 -0.23 21.08
N GLU A 70 -9.13 0.72 21.91
CA GLU A 70 -10.12 1.72 21.50
C GLU A 70 -9.59 2.65 20.40
N ALA A 71 -8.30 3.04 20.46
CA ALA A 71 -7.68 3.87 19.43
C ALA A 71 -7.63 3.13 18.08
N VAL A 72 -7.11 1.90 18.07
CA VAL A 72 -7.09 1.07 16.86
C VAL A 72 -8.51 0.75 16.40
N GLY A 73 -9.41 0.41 17.31
CA GLY A 73 -10.80 0.13 16.97
C GLY A 73 -11.47 1.31 16.25
N LYS A 74 -11.20 2.55 16.65
CA LYS A 74 -11.69 3.75 15.96
C LYS A 74 -11.07 3.91 14.57
N ASP A 75 -9.76 3.70 14.44
CA ASP A 75 -9.04 3.78 13.16
C ASP A 75 -9.54 2.73 12.14
N PHE A 76 -10.08 1.62 12.63
CA PHE A 76 -10.60 0.50 11.84
C PHE A 76 -12.14 0.40 11.84
N SER A 77 -12.83 1.42 12.36
CA SER A 77 -14.29 1.51 12.40
C SER A 77 -14.98 0.33 13.08
N PHE A 78 -14.42 -0.16 14.18
CA PHE A 78 -15.08 -1.11 15.06
C PHE A 78 -16.35 -0.46 15.62
N ASP A 79 -17.36 -1.29 15.93
CA ASP A 79 -18.60 -0.78 16.49
C ASP A 79 -18.38 0.01 17.79
N GLY A 80 -18.94 1.22 17.86
CA GLY A 80 -18.71 2.13 18.99
C GLY A 80 -19.34 1.63 20.29
N THR A 81 -20.43 0.84 20.21
CA THR A 81 -21.07 0.26 21.39
C THR A 81 -20.23 -0.90 21.93
N LEU A 82 -19.63 -1.69 21.03
CA LEU A 82 -18.68 -2.74 21.35
C LEU A 82 -17.43 -2.16 22.05
N LEU A 83 -16.85 -1.08 21.52
CA LEU A 83 -15.71 -0.42 22.14
C LEU A 83 -16.05 0.14 23.53
N ARG A 84 -17.27 0.69 23.71
CA ARG A 84 -17.73 1.14 25.03
C ARG A 84 -17.89 -0.02 26.00
N ALA A 85 -18.42 -1.16 25.55
CA ALA A 85 -18.56 -2.36 26.37
C ALA A 85 -17.19 -2.95 26.75
N LEU A 86 -16.23 -2.94 25.82
CA LEU A 86 -14.83 -3.34 26.07
C LEU A 86 -14.20 -2.51 27.19
N SER A 87 -14.50 -1.22 27.27
CA SER A 87 -13.95 -0.35 28.32
C SER A 87 -14.31 -0.80 29.74
N SER A 88 -15.44 -1.49 29.91
CA SER A 88 -15.84 -2.12 31.18
C SER A 88 -15.27 -3.53 31.32
N ALA A 89 -15.43 -4.38 30.30
CA ALA A 89 -15.03 -5.78 30.31
C ALA A 89 -13.50 -5.97 30.42
N GLY A 90 -12.73 -5.13 29.72
CA GLY A 90 -11.26 -5.20 29.63
C GLY A 90 -10.51 -4.81 30.89
N LYS A 91 -11.18 -4.17 31.85
CA LYS A 91 -10.60 -3.79 33.14
C LYS A 91 -10.84 -4.84 34.23
N LYS A 92 -11.71 -5.81 33.97
CA LYS A 92 -11.99 -6.90 34.90
C LYS A 92 -10.95 -8.00 34.74
N ALA A 93 -10.56 -8.61 35.87
CA ALA A 93 -9.80 -9.85 35.84
C ALA A 93 -10.62 -10.94 35.13
N LEU A 94 -9.94 -11.92 34.53
CA LEU A 94 -10.61 -12.96 33.75
C LEU A 94 -11.69 -13.70 34.56
N ALA A 95 -11.43 -13.98 35.84
CA ALA A 95 -12.35 -14.66 36.75
C ALA A 95 -13.59 -13.82 37.12
N ASP A 96 -13.52 -12.49 37.00
CA ASP A 96 -14.59 -11.56 37.35
C ASP A 96 -15.46 -11.16 36.15
N ARG A 97 -15.15 -11.70 34.96
CA ARG A 97 -15.91 -11.44 33.73
C ARG A 97 -17.22 -12.21 33.74
N SER A 98 -18.32 -11.49 33.54
CA SER A 98 -19.62 -12.08 33.28
C SER A 98 -19.69 -12.70 31.88
N GLY A 99 -20.75 -13.48 31.60
CA GLY A 99 -21.00 -14.01 30.26
C GLY A 99 -21.08 -12.91 29.18
N PHE A 100 -21.63 -11.74 29.52
CA PHE A 100 -21.62 -10.59 28.61
C PHE A 100 -20.20 -10.08 28.33
N ASP A 101 -19.35 -9.98 29.35
CA ASP A 101 -17.96 -9.54 29.17
C ASP A 101 -17.18 -10.50 28.26
N VAL A 102 -17.46 -11.81 28.33
CA VAL A 102 -16.88 -12.82 27.44
C VAL A 102 -17.32 -12.60 25.99
N VAL A 103 -18.63 -12.40 25.75
CA VAL A 103 -19.15 -12.13 24.41
C VAL A 103 -18.55 -10.84 23.82
N VAL A 104 -18.37 -9.80 24.63
CA VAL A 104 -17.69 -8.57 24.21
C VAL A 104 -16.27 -8.85 23.73
N MET A 105 -15.50 -9.67 24.47
CA MET A 105 -14.15 -10.07 24.06
C MET A 105 -14.16 -10.88 22.75
N GLU A 106 -15.12 -11.77 22.56
CA GLU A 106 -15.25 -12.53 21.32
C GLU A 106 -15.60 -11.65 20.12
N GLN A 107 -16.49 -10.68 20.30
CA GLN A 107 -16.87 -9.73 19.25
C GLN A 107 -15.71 -8.80 18.87
N VAL A 108 -14.92 -8.32 19.84
CA VAL A 108 -13.71 -7.55 19.54
C VAL A 108 -12.70 -8.40 18.76
N ALA A 109 -12.51 -9.67 19.13
CA ALA A 109 -11.65 -10.59 18.39
C ALA A 109 -12.13 -10.79 16.94
N ALA A 110 -13.45 -10.89 16.73
CA ALA A 110 -14.06 -11.01 15.41
C ALA A 110 -13.84 -9.75 14.56
N GLU A 111 -13.88 -8.55 15.15
CA GLU A 111 -13.57 -7.29 14.45
C GLU A 111 -12.10 -7.21 14.01
N PHE A 112 -11.16 -7.63 14.87
CA PHE A 112 -9.75 -7.78 14.47
C PHE A 112 -9.61 -8.71 13.26
N ALA A 113 -10.16 -9.92 13.35
CA ALA A 113 -10.09 -10.90 12.27
C ALA A 113 -10.78 -10.42 10.97
N ARG A 114 -11.90 -9.69 11.09
CA ARG A 114 -12.60 -9.08 9.94
C ARG A 114 -11.71 -8.06 9.24
N CYS A 115 -11.06 -7.18 9.99
CA CYS A 115 -10.22 -6.14 9.43
C CYS A 115 -8.92 -6.68 8.84
N GLU A 116 -8.29 -7.67 9.49
CA GLU A 116 -7.10 -8.35 8.95
C GLU A 116 -7.41 -9.04 7.63
N ARG A 117 -8.51 -9.79 7.56
CA ARG A 117 -8.94 -10.42 6.31
C ARG A 117 -9.20 -9.40 5.20
N ALA A 118 -9.84 -8.28 5.51
CA ALA A 118 -10.09 -7.23 4.52
C ALA A 118 -8.79 -6.60 3.99
N LEU A 119 -7.78 -6.42 4.84
CA LEU A 119 -6.46 -5.94 4.44
C LEU A 119 -5.70 -6.99 3.62
N ASP A 120 -5.79 -8.28 4.00
CA ASP A 120 -5.21 -9.38 3.23
C ASP A 120 -5.81 -9.48 1.83
N GLU A 121 -7.12 -9.34 1.72
CA GLU A 121 -7.82 -9.30 0.44
C GLU A 121 -7.37 -8.10 -0.40
N GLN A 122 -7.21 -6.91 0.20
CA GLN A 122 -6.69 -5.74 -0.52
C GLN A 122 -5.28 -5.99 -1.07
N LEU A 123 -4.37 -6.54 -0.25
CA LEU A 123 -2.99 -6.85 -0.66
C LEU A 123 -2.96 -7.92 -1.75
N ALA A 124 -3.78 -8.97 -1.62
CA ALA A 124 -3.87 -10.03 -2.62
C ALA A 124 -4.42 -9.50 -3.96
N ASN A 125 -5.46 -8.67 -3.92
CA ASN A 125 -6.07 -8.06 -5.10
C ASN A 125 -5.15 -7.04 -5.79
N ALA A 126 -4.11 -6.56 -5.10
CA ALA A 126 -3.15 -5.62 -5.67
C ALA A 126 -2.01 -6.29 -6.45
N VAL A 127 -1.85 -7.62 -6.34
CA VAL A 127 -0.80 -8.36 -7.08
C VAL A 127 -0.88 -8.14 -8.60
N PRO A 128 -2.06 -8.22 -9.26
CA PRO A 128 -2.18 -7.96 -10.69
C PRO A 128 -1.82 -6.52 -11.06
N ALA A 129 -2.28 -5.54 -10.27
CA ALA A 129 -1.98 -4.13 -10.50
C ALA A 129 -0.47 -3.84 -10.37
N LYS A 130 0.22 -4.49 -9.43
CA LYS A 130 1.69 -4.42 -9.31
C LYS A 130 2.38 -4.90 -10.58
N ALA A 131 1.94 -6.03 -11.13
CA ALA A 131 2.48 -6.57 -12.38
C ALA A 131 2.19 -5.65 -13.57
N GLU A 132 1.01 -5.05 -13.63
CA GLU A 132 0.64 -4.08 -14.68
C GLU A 132 1.50 -2.82 -14.61
N HIS A 133 1.74 -2.26 -13.42
CA HIS A 133 2.62 -1.11 -13.25
C HIS A 133 4.07 -1.41 -13.66
N GLU A 134 4.59 -2.59 -13.32
CA GLU A 134 5.93 -3.01 -13.76
C GLU A 134 6.00 -3.17 -15.28
N ALA A 135 4.98 -3.81 -15.89
CA ALA A 135 4.91 -3.97 -17.34
C ALA A 135 4.83 -2.63 -18.09
N LYS A 136 4.08 -1.64 -17.56
CA LYS A 136 4.01 -0.29 -18.13
C LYS A 136 5.35 0.43 -18.10
N VAL A 137 6.08 0.33 -16.98
CA VAL A 137 7.41 0.93 -16.86
C VAL A 137 8.39 0.27 -17.84
N GLN A 138 8.37 -1.06 -17.96
CA GLN A 138 9.21 -1.77 -18.91
C GLN A 138 8.90 -1.36 -20.35
N ALA A 139 7.62 -1.37 -20.76
CA ALA A 139 7.21 -1.01 -22.11
C ALA A 139 7.59 0.44 -22.47
N ALA A 140 7.39 1.39 -21.55
CA ALA A 140 7.81 2.78 -21.77
C ALA A 140 9.34 2.93 -21.84
N GLY A 141 10.08 2.13 -21.06
CA GLY A 141 11.54 2.05 -21.15
C GLY A 141 12.02 1.58 -22.52
N ASP A 142 11.43 0.49 -23.02
CA ASP A 142 11.73 -0.06 -24.35
C ASP A 142 11.40 0.96 -25.45
N GLU A 143 10.31 1.73 -25.31
CA GLU A 143 9.92 2.79 -26.24
C GLU A 143 10.94 3.94 -26.25
N VAL A 144 11.43 4.37 -25.08
CA VAL A 144 12.49 5.38 -24.97
C VAL A 144 13.76 4.90 -25.66
N GLU A 145 14.19 3.65 -25.43
CA GLU A 145 15.38 3.09 -26.08
C GLU A 145 15.23 3.05 -27.60
N GLY A 146 14.06 2.63 -28.09
CA GLY A 146 13.72 2.63 -29.52
C GLY A 146 13.74 4.04 -30.12
N ALA A 147 13.13 5.02 -29.44
CA ALA A 147 13.09 6.41 -29.89
C ALA A 147 14.50 7.04 -29.91
N LYS A 148 15.33 6.79 -28.90
CA LYS A 148 16.75 7.23 -28.88
C LYS A 148 17.53 6.65 -30.04
N SER A 149 17.31 5.38 -30.37
CA SER A 149 17.99 4.76 -31.51
C SER A 149 17.58 5.39 -32.84
N LYS A 150 16.28 5.69 -33.03
CA LYS A 150 15.77 6.35 -34.23
C LYS A 150 16.29 7.78 -34.36
N GLU A 151 16.27 8.56 -33.27
CA GLU A 151 16.79 9.93 -33.26
C GLU A 151 18.26 9.98 -33.69
N ARG A 152 19.11 9.13 -33.09
CA ARG A 152 20.52 9.01 -33.49
C ARG A 152 20.68 8.64 -34.97
N GLY A 153 19.88 7.70 -35.46
CA GLY A 153 19.89 7.30 -36.87
C GLY A 153 19.50 8.45 -37.81
N CYS A 154 18.45 9.20 -37.48
CA CYS A 154 18.01 10.35 -38.25
C CYS A 154 19.04 11.49 -38.24
N ALA A 155 19.69 11.75 -37.10
CA ALA A 155 20.74 12.75 -37.00
C ALA A 155 21.95 12.38 -37.88
N ALA A 156 22.43 11.13 -37.80
CA ALA A 156 23.53 10.65 -38.62
C ALA A 156 23.22 10.71 -40.13
N ALA A 157 22.02 10.32 -40.53
CA ALA A 157 21.59 10.41 -41.93
C ALA A 157 21.50 11.86 -42.44
N LEU A 158 21.03 12.78 -41.59
CA LEU A 158 20.99 14.20 -41.91
C LEU A 158 22.40 14.77 -42.12
N ASP A 159 23.35 14.38 -41.26
CA ASP A 159 24.74 14.84 -41.37
C ASP A 159 25.44 14.29 -42.61
N ALA A 160 25.21 13.02 -42.95
CA ALA A 160 25.69 12.43 -44.20
C ALA A 160 25.15 13.15 -45.43
N ALA A 161 23.84 13.40 -45.49
CA ALA A 161 23.22 14.11 -46.61
C ALA A 161 23.74 15.56 -46.76
N LYS A 162 24.02 16.24 -45.65
CA LYS A 162 24.64 17.58 -45.67
C LYS A 162 26.09 17.56 -46.15
N ALA A 163 26.83 16.49 -45.87
CA ALA A 163 28.20 16.33 -46.36
C ALA A 163 28.23 16.10 -47.87
N GLU A 164 27.41 15.17 -48.37
CA GLU A 164 27.27 14.88 -49.80
C GLU A 164 26.86 16.12 -50.61
N GLN A 165 25.94 16.95 -50.08
CA GLN A 165 25.53 18.19 -50.74
C GLN A 165 26.66 19.23 -50.84
N LYS A 166 27.64 19.22 -49.92
CA LYS A 166 28.77 20.17 -49.94
C LYS A 166 29.89 19.76 -50.89
N GLU A 167 29.98 18.46 -51.22
CA GLU A 167 31.00 17.88 -52.08
C GLU A 167 30.57 17.82 -53.57
N ALA A 168 29.29 18.06 -53.85
CA ALA A 168 28.70 18.15 -55.19
C ALA A 168 28.61 19.61 -55.71
#